data_AF-A0A7K4H6T6-F1
#
_entry.id   AF-A0A7K4H6T6-F1
#
_cell.length_a   1.000
_cell.length_b   1.000
_cell.length_c   1.000
_cell.angle_alpha   90.00
_cell.angle_beta   90.00
_cell.angle_gamma   90.00
#
_symmetry.space_group_name_H-M   'P 1'
#
loop_
_entity.id
_entity.type
_entity.pdbx_description
1 polymer ?
#
loop_
_entity_poly.entity_id
_entity_poly.type
_entity_poly.pdbx_seq_one_letter_code
_entity_poly.pdbx_strand_id
1 'polypeptide(L)'
;MVDNNLAAPCGIYCGACRQYLLWKKDLLEERGYKIGCKGCRIRNKNCAFIRRDCLALRKKELEFCYECENFPCQKLQKLNAYYHEKYSVNMVNNLKKIEEIGVEKWLKEQEEFYTCPNCSGEIC
;
A
#
# COMPACT_ATOMS: atom_id res chain seq x y z
N MET A 1 9.70 7.79 15.08
CA MET A 1 9.05 6.49 14.77
C MET A 1 8.56 6.59 13.33
N VAL A 2 9.11 5.79 12.42
CA VAL A 2 8.68 5.81 11.02
C VAL A 2 7.25 5.29 10.95
N ASP A 3 6.36 6.09 10.39
CA ASP A 3 4.97 5.71 10.25
C ASP A 3 4.83 4.71 9.09
N ASN A 4 4.85 3.41 9.41
CA ASN A 4 4.67 2.30 8.46
C ASN A 4 3.25 2.23 7.87
N ASN A 5 2.35 3.15 8.22
CA ASN A 5 0.96 3.16 7.73
C ASN A 5 0.86 3.27 6.20
N LEU A 6 1.90 3.79 5.54
CA LEU A 6 1.98 3.86 4.09
C LEU A 6 2.43 2.56 3.42
N ALA A 7 3.01 1.63 4.16
CA ALA A 7 3.34 0.29 3.67
C ALA A 7 2.16 -0.64 3.93
N ALA A 8 1.36 -0.91 2.90
CA ALA A 8 0.25 -1.85 3.04
C ALA A 8 0.79 -3.27 3.30
N PRO A 9 0.09 -4.11 4.08
CA PRO A 9 0.50 -5.51 4.29
C PRO A 9 0.65 -6.33 3.00
N CYS A 10 0.02 -5.90 1.89
CA CYS A 10 0.14 -6.55 0.58
C CYS A 10 1.22 -5.95 -0.34
N GLY A 11 2.05 -5.01 0.14
CA GLY A 11 3.13 -4.41 -0.67
C GLY A 11 2.72 -3.23 -1.54
N ILE A 12 1.53 -2.65 -1.31
CA ILE A 12 1.13 -1.38 -1.95
C ILE A 12 1.72 -0.22 -1.15
N TYR A 13 2.31 0.74 -1.86
CA TYR A 13 2.66 2.04 -1.29
C TYR A 13 1.42 2.95 -1.27
N CYS A 14 0.87 3.20 -0.09
CA CYS A 14 -0.34 4.02 0.06
C CYS A 14 -0.09 5.50 -0.27
N GLY A 15 1.16 5.97 -0.26
CA GLY A 15 1.49 7.35 -0.63
C GLY A 15 1.07 7.69 -2.06
N ALA A 16 1.08 6.71 -2.96
CA ALA A 16 0.59 6.85 -4.34
C ALA A 16 -0.92 6.56 -4.49
N CYS A 17 -1.64 6.25 -3.42
CA CYS A 17 -3.07 5.95 -3.50
C CYS A 17 -3.88 7.25 -3.65
N ARG A 18 -4.79 7.29 -4.64
CA ARG A 18 -5.70 8.41 -4.85
C ARG A 18 -6.45 8.85 -3.57
N GLN A 19 -6.98 7.91 -2.80
CA GLN A 19 -7.75 8.25 -1.60
C GLN A 19 -6.87 8.85 -0.49
N TYR A 20 -5.60 8.45 -0.44
CA TYR A 20 -4.62 9.04 0.48
C TYR A 20 -4.27 10.47 0.04
N LEU A 21 -3.98 10.67 -1.24
CA LEU A 21 -3.62 12.00 -1.75
C LEU A 21 -4.76 13.01 -1.67
N LEU A 22 -6.00 12.60 -1.98
CA LEU A 22 -7.17 13.47 -1.79
C LEU A 22 -7.32 13.90 -0.34
N TRP A 23 -7.05 13.00 0.61
CA TRP A 23 -7.07 13.34 2.03
C TRP A 23 -5.89 14.24 2.43
N LYS A 24 -4.67 13.92 1.97
CA LYS A 24 -3.46 14.70 2.25
C LYS A 24 -3.55 16.14 1.72
N LYS A 25 -4.19 16.33 0.56
CA LYS A 25 -4.32 17.63 -0.12
C LYS A 25 -5.62 18.39 0.22
N ASP A 26 -6.42 17.86 1.15
CA ASP A 26 -7.72 18.42 1.54
C ASP A 26 -8.71 18.62 0.37
N LEU A 27 -8.65 17.72 -0.62
CA LEU A 27 -9.48 17.76 -1.85
C LEU A 27 -10.67 16.79 -1.78
N LEU A 28 -11.01 16.29 -0.59
CA LEU A 28 -12.06 15.27 -0.44
C LEU A 28 -13.43 15.81 -0.83
N GLU A 29 -13.83 16.95 -0.25
CA GLU A 29 -15.16 17.55 -0.48
C GLU A 29 -15.33 18.00 -1.93
N GLU A 30 -14.32 18.68 -2.49
CA GLU A 30 -14.29 19.08 -3.91
C GLU A 30 -14.53 17.89 -4.85
N ARG A 31 -13.97 16.72 -4.50
CA ARG A 31 -14.09 15.49 -5.30
C ARG A 31 -15.25 14.59 -4.89
N GLY A 32 -16.15 15.07 -4.03
CA GLY A 32 -17.36 14.37 -3.60
C GLY A 32 -17.13 13.22 -2.61
N TYR A 33 -15.99 13.18 -1.92
CA TYR A 33 -15.67 12.18 -0.90
C TYR A 33 -15.93 12.70 0.51
N LYS A 34 -16.67 11.92 1.30
CA LYS A 34 -16.92 12.24 2.72
C LYS A 34 -15.82 11.80 3.67
N ILE A 35 -14.99 10.82 3.28
CA ILE A 35 -14.02 10.17 4.17
C ILE A 35 -12.70 9.90 3.45
N GLY A 36 -11.60 10.39 4.03
CA GLY A 36 -10.23 10.13 3.59
C GLY A 36 -9.66 8.75 3.94
N CYS A 37 -8.48 8.45 3.43
CA CYS A 37 -7.68 7.29 3.80
C CYS A 37 -6.32 7.75 4.33
N LYS A 38 -5.98 7.38 5.57
CA LYS A 38 -4.68 7.71 6.18
C LYS A 38 -3.66 6.57 6.08
N GLY A 39 -3.91 5.59 5.20
CA GLY A 39 -3.10 4.37 5.06
C GLY A 39 -3.86 3.10 5.40
N CYS A 40 -3.35 1.97 4.89
CA CYS A 40 -4.01 0.66 4.99
C CYS A 40 -4.00 0.07 6.41
N ARG A 41 -3.09 0.52 7.29
CA ARG A 41 -2.91 -0.03 8.65
C ARG A 41 -3.74 0.69 9.72
N ILE A 42 -3.94 2.01 9.60
CA ILE A 42 -4.74 2.81 10.55
C ILE A 42 -6.22 2.44 10.48
N ARG A 43 -6.70 2.18 9.27
CA ARG A 43 -8.09 1.78 9.09
C ARG A 43 -8.25 0.38 9.66
N ASN A 44 -8.84 0.29 10.86
CA ASN A 44 -9.55 -0.92 11.33
C ASN A 44 -10.77 -1.26 10.43
N LYS A 45 -10.86 -0.66 9.24
CA LYS A 45 -11.81 -0.99 8.19
C LYS A 45 -11.14 -2.01 7.28
N ASN A 46 -11.87 -3.07 6.97
CA ASN A 46 -11.48 -4.07 5.99
C ASN A 46 -10.91 -3.38 4.74
N CYS A 47 -9.60 -3.48 4.49
CA CYS A 47 -9.06 -3.28 3.16
C CYS A 47 -9.85 -4.24 2.26
N ALA A 48 -10.66 -3.68 1.35
CA ALA A 48 -11.63 -4.45 0.55
C ALA A 48 -10.95 -5.47 -0.36
N PHE A 49 -9.64 -5.32 -0.57
CA PHE A 49 -8.86 -6.09 -1.53
C PHE A 49 -8.34 -7.42 -0.97
N ILE A 50 -7.78 -7.43 0.25
CA ILE A 50 -7.15 -8.66 0.79
C ILE A 50 -7.47 -8.91 2.27
N ARG A 51 -7.55 -7.86 3.10
CA ARG A 51 -7.74 -8.01 4.55
C ARG A 51 -9.08 -8.64 4.88
N ARG A 52 -10.15 -8.30 4.15
CA ARG A 52 -11.50 -8.85 4.39
C ARG A 52 -11.50 -10.39 4.39
N ASP A 53 -10.79 -10.97 3.43
CA ASP A 53 -10.84 -12.40 3.11
C ASP A 53 -9.58 -13.16 3.58
N CYS A 54 -8.72 -12.53 4.40
CA CYS A 54 -7.50 -13.14 4.95
C CYS A 54 -7.56 -13.15 6.49
N LEU A 55 -7.71 -14.33 7.09
CA LEU A 55 -7.86 -14.46 8.54
C LEU A 55 -6.64 -13.94 9.31
N ALA A 56 -5.43 -14.29 8.85
CA ALA A 56 -4.18 -13.92 9.50
C ALA A 56 -4.00 -12.39 9.59
N LEU A 57 -4.29 -11.66 8.49
CA LEU A 57 -4.28 -10.19 8.48
C LEU A 57 -5.38 -9.58 9.36
N ARG A 58 -6.55 -10.22 9.48
CA ARG A 58 -7.62 -9.74 10.38
C ARG A 58 -7.24 -9.90 11.84
N LYS A 59 -6.66 -11.04 12.20
CA LYS A 59 -6.17 -11.34 13.54
C LYS A 59 -4.86 -10.63 13.90
N LYS A 60 -4.24 -9.94 12.94
CA LYS A 60 -2.92 -9.30 13.09
C LYS A 60 -1.82 -10.30 13.45
N GLU A 61 -1.92 -11.51 12.92
CA GLU A 61 -0.90 -12.56 13.05
C GLU A 61 0.27 -12.33 12.08
N LEU A 62 0.04 -11.53 11.03
CA LEU A 62 1.05 -11.14 10.05
C LEU A 62 1.06 -9.61 9.92
N GLU A 63 2.26 -9.04 9.90
CA GLU A 63 2.50 -7.65 9.55
C GLU A 63 2.53 -7.46 8.04
N PHE A 64 3.07 -8.42 7.28
CA PHE A 64 3.15 -8.41 5.83
C PHE A 64 2.79 -9.77 5.23
N CYS A 65 2.34 -9.76 3.98
CA CYS A 65 1.94 -11.00 3.30
C CYS A 65 3.11 -11.93 3.00
N TYR A 66 4.36 -11.44 2.95
CA TYR A 66 5.54 -12.31 2.75
C TYR A 66 5.78 -13.26 3.92
N GLU A 67 5.31 -12.90 5.12
CA GLU A 67 5.42 -13.73 6.33
C GLU A 67 4.46 -14.92 6.31
N CYS A 68 3.53 -14.97 5.35
CA CYS A 68 2.62 -16.09 5.20
C CYS A 68 3.34 -17.28 4.55
N GLU A 69 3.20 -18.47 5.11
CA GLU A 69 3.74 -19.72 4.54
C GLU A 69 3.26 -19.98 3.10
N ASN A 70 2.07 -19.47 2.74
CA ASN A 70 1.49 -19.62 1.41
C ASN A 70 1.87 -18.48 0.45
N PHE A 71 2.88 -17.67 0.77
CA PHE A 71 3.29 -16.53 -0.05
C PHE A 71 4.00 -16.95 -1.36
N PRO A 72 3.67 -16.35 -2.51
CA PRO A 72 2.53 -15.47 -2.76
C PRO A 72 1.23 -16.28 -2.94
N CYS A 73 0.22 -16.02 -2.12
CA CYS A 73 -1.03 -16.80 -2.17
C CYS A 73 -1.89 -16.40 -3.38
N GLN A 74 -2.80 -17.28 -3.82
CA GLN A 74 -3.63 -17.04 -5.01
C GLN A 74 -4.40 -15.72 -4.97
N LYS A 75 -4.87 -15.29 -3.79
CA LYS A 75 -5.57 -13.99 -3.61
C LYS A 75 -4.64 -12.81 -3.89
N LEU A 76 -3.41 -12.85 -3.35
CA LEU A 76 -2.40 -11.84 -3.61
C LEU A 76 -1.99 -11.84 -5.07
N GLN A 77 -1.80 -13.01 -5.69
CA GLN A 77 -1.45 -13.12 -7.11
C GLN A 77 -2.51 -12.50 -8.02
N LYS A 78 -3.80 -12.76 -7.77
CA LYS A 78 -4.91 -12.15 -8.52
C LYS A 78 -4.91 -10.63 -8.39
N LEU A 79 -4.71 -10.12 -7.17
CA LEU A 79 -4.60 -8.69 -6.93
C LEU A 79 -3.36 -8.10 -7.63
N ASN A 80 -2.24 -8.83 -7.60
CA ASN A 80 -0.98 -8.43 -8.23
C ASN A 80 -1.12 -8.31 -9.74
N ALA A 81 -1.74 -9.29 -10.39
CA ALA A 81 -2.00 -9.22 -11.83
C ALA A 81 -2.82 -7.98 -12.20
N TYR A 82 -3.91 -7.70 -11.48
CA TYR A 82 -4.76 -6.53 -11.72
C TYR A 82 -3.99 -5.20 -11.56
N TYR A 83 -3.24 -5.05 -10.47
CA TYR A 83 -2.49 -3.81 -10.22
C TYR A 83 -1.27 -3.66 -11.14
N HIS A 84 -0.64 -4.76 -11.52
CA HIS A 84 0.45 -4.76 -12.47
C HIS A 84 -0.04 -4.33 -13.86
N GLU A 85 -1.14 -4.89 -14.35
CA GLU A 85 -1.72 -4.52 -15.64
C GLU A 85 -2.20 -3.07 -15.67
N LYS A 86 -2.87 -2.62 -14.62
CA LYS A 86 -3.54 -1.30 -14.61
C LYS A 86 -2.65 -0.14 -14.16
N TYR A 87 -1.69 -0.41 -13.29
CA TYR A 87 -0.90 0.63 -12.61
C TYR A 87 0.61 0.35 -12.65
N SER A 88 1.06 -0.71 -13.33
CA SER A 88 2.47 -1.13 -13.36
C SER A 88 3.06 -1.37 -11.96
N VAL A 89 2.22 -1.69 -10.97
CA VAL A 89 2.65 -1.96 -9.59
C VAL A 89 2.78 -3.46 -9.37
N ASN A 90 3.97 -3.91 -8.99
CA ASN A 90 4.24 -5.30 -8.62
C ASN A 90 4.31 -5.47 -7.10
N MET A 91 3.20 -5.89 -6.50
CA MET A 91 3.06 -6.12 -5.06
C MET A 91 3.95 -7.25 -4.55
N VAL A 92 4.13 -8.32 -5.33
CA VAL A 92 4.98 -9.45 -4.90
C VAL A 92 6.44 -9.02 -4.83
N ASN A 93 6.93 -8.28 -5.83
CA ASN A 93 8.29 -7.75 -5.81
C ASN A 93 8.47 -6.73 -4.69
N ASN A 94 7.48 -5.86 -4.45
CA ASN A 94 7.51 -4.93 -3.33
C ASN A 94 7.63 -5.67 -1.99
N LEU A 95 6.85 -6.73 -1.78
CA LEU A 95 6.92 -7.53 -0.55
C LEU A 95 8.27 -8.21 -0.37
N LYS A 96 8.85 -8.80 -1.43
CA LYS A 96 10.21 -9.35 -1.40
C LYS A 96 11.25 -8.28 -1.06
N LYS A 97 11.09 -7.08 -1.63
CA LYS A 97 11.99 -5.96 -1.33
C LYS A 97 11.85 -5.51 0.13
N ILE A 98 10.63 -5.41 0.66
CA ILE A 98 10.38 -5.08 2.07
C ILE A 98 11.05 -6.12 2.99
N GLU A 99 10.96 -7.41 2.66
CA GLU A 99 11.63 -8.48 3.38
C GLU A 99 13.16 -8.33 3.36
N GLU A 100 13.73 -7.94 2.22
CA GLU A 100 15.18 -7.79 2.03
C GLU A 100 15.76 -6.55 2.72
N ILE A 101 15.18 -5.37 2.51
CA ILE A 101 15.77 -4.09 2.93
C ILE A 101 15.08 -3.46 4.14
N GLY A 102 13.96 -4.04 4.58
CA GLY A 102 13.11 -3.50 5.63
C GLY A 102 12.16 -2.41 5.14
N VAL A 103 11.04 -2.27 5.85
CA VAL A 103 9.94 -1.34 5.51
C VAL A 103 10.38 0.12 5.45
N GLU A 104 11.26 0.57 6.35
CA GLU A 104 11.64 1.98 6.42
C GLU A 104 12.45 2.41 5.19
N LYS A 105 13.39 1.58 4.74
CA LYS A 105 14.16 1.85 3.53
C LYS A 105 13.28 1.77 2.29
N TRP A 106 12.43 0.75 2.22
CA TRP A 106 11.49 0.61 1.12
C TRP A 106 10.55 1.82 1.02
N LEU A 107 10.02 2.34 2.13
CA LEU A 107 9.18 3.53 2.13
C LEU A 107 9.89 4.77 1.56
N LYS A 108 11.16 4.98 1.92
CA LYS A 108 11.97 6.07 1.37
C LYS A 108 12.16 5.92 -0.14
N GLU A 109 12.52 4.72 -0.61
CA GLU A 109 12.67 4.46 -2.04
C GLU A 109 11.35 4.68 -2.81
N GLN A 110 10.20 4.31 -2.22
CA GLN A 110 8.91 4.57 -2.85
C GLN A 110 8.60 6.07 -2.87
N GLU A 111 8.84 6.79 -1.77
CA GLU A 111 8.66 8.25 -1.73
C GLU A 111 9.49 8.96 -2.79
N GLU A 112 10.77 8.58 -2.92
CA GLU A 112 11.67 9.09 -3.97
C GLU A 112 11.17 8.72 -5.38
N PHE A 113 10.77 7.46 -5.60
CA PHE A 113 10.28 6.98 -6.89
C PHE A 113 9.03 7.73 -7.38
N TYR A 114 8.10 8.04 -6.46
CA TYR A 114 6.87 8.75 -6.80
C TYR A 114 7.00 10.27 -6.76
N THR A 115 8.19 10.82 -6.43
CA THR A 115 8.43 12.26 -6.39
C THR A 115 9.12 12.72 -7.66
N CYS A 116 8.53 13.71 -8.35
CA CYS A 116 9.14 14.29 -9.53
C CYS A 116 10.42 15.05 -9.16
N PRO A 117 11.59 14.73 -9.74
CA PRO A 117 12.85 15.40 -9.40
C PRO A 117 12.88 16.86 -9.87
N ASN A 118 12.02 17.26 -10.81
CA ASN A 118 12.01 18.62 -11.37
C ASN A 118 11.09 19.58 -10.60
N CYS A 119 9.90 19.13 -10.19
CA CYS A 119 8.89 20.00 -9.55
C CYS A 119 8.51 19.57 -8.13
N SER A 120 9.10 18.48 -7.61
CA SER A 120 8.73 17.88 -6.31
C SER A 120 7.25 17.43 -6.23
N GLY A 121 6.59 17.28 -7.37
CA GLY A 121 5.22 16.78 -7.45
C GLY A 121 5.13 15.30 -7.05
N GLU A 122 4.02 14.92 -6.44
CA GLU A 122 3.73 13.53 -6.02
C GLU A 122 2.94 12.79 -7.12
N ILE A 123 3.32 11.53 -7.37
CA ILE A 123 2.90 10.72 -8.53
C ILE A 123 3.42 11.33 -9.84
N CYS A 124 4.73 11.20 -10.05
CA CYS A 124 5.37 11.45 -11.34
C CYS A 124 5.12 10.30 -12.33
#